data_AF-A0A1D9LEM0-F1
#
_entry.id   AF-A0A1D9LEM0-F1
#
_cell.length_a   1.000
_cell.length_b   1.000
_cell.length_c   1.000
_cell.angle_alpha   90.00
_cell.angle_beta   90.00
_cell.angle_gamma   90.00
#
_symmetry.space_group_name_H-M   'P 1'
#
loop_
_entity.id
_entity.type
_entity.pdbx_description
1 polymer ?
#
loop_
_entity_poly.entity_id
_entity_poly.type
_entity_poly.pdbx_seq_one_letter_code
_entity_poly.pdbx_strand_id
1 'polypeptide(L)'
;MSDEKQELMEFPCRFPLKIMGERHDEFVTTITEVVRINAPDLAEIDVVLRESSGGRFYALTVTVTATSRQQLDSIYLSLTGHPMVKMVL
;
A
#
# COMPACT_ATOMS: atom_id res chain seq x y z
N MET A 1 -0.95 26.62 16.03
CA MET A 1 -0.19 25.62 15.25
C MET A 1 -1.20 24.64 14.76
N SER A 2 -1.60 24.79 13.50
CA SER A 2 -2.76 24.14 12.90
C SER A 2 -2.36 22.76 12.36
N ASP A 3 -2.72 21.70 13.07
CA ASP A 3 -2.76 20.34 12.52
C ASP A 3 -4.19 19.78 12.67
N GLU A 4 -5.15 20.62 12.28
CA GLU A 4 -6.58 20.30 12.24
C GLU A 4 -6.94 19.59 10.91
N LYS A 5 -6.02 18.79 10.35
CA LYS A 5 -6.38 17.67 9.47
C LYS A 5 -6.71 16.42 10.30
N GLN A 6 -7.40 16.67 11.40
CA GLN A 6 -8.36 15.76 12.03
C GLN A 6 -9.73 15.90 11.35
N GLU A 7 -9.78 16.37 10.10
CA GLU A 7 -10.98 16.29 9.26
C GLU A 7 -11.39 14.82 9.15
N LEU A 8 -12.54 14.54 9.75
CA LEU A 8 -13.31 13.30 9.72
C LEU A 8 -12.96 12.36 8.55
N MET A 9 -11.94 11.53 8.71
CA MET A 9 -11.87 10.30 7.92
C MET A 9 -12.97 9.40 8.47
N GLU A 10 -14.08 9.31 7.74
CA GLU A 10 -15.12 8.32 8.01
C GLU A 10 -14.54 6.94 7.72
N PHE A 11 -13.97 6.33 8.75
CA PHE A 11 -13.54 4.96 8.74
C PHE A 11 -14.77 4.05 8.92
N PRO A 12 -14.88 2.93 8.19
CA PRO A 12 -13.89 2.38 7.26
C PRO A 12 -13.94 3.04 5.88
N CYS A 13 -12.77 3.31 5.30
CA CYS A 13 -12.63 3.93 3.98
C CYS A 13 -11.64 3.15 3.12
N ARG A 14 -11.92 3.04 1.82
CA ARG A 14 -11.07 2.34 0.86
C ARG A 14 -10.03 3.29 0.27
N PHE A 15 -8.76 2.99 0.49
CA PHE A 15 -7.63 3.79 0.05
C PHE A 15 -6.76 2.98 -0.93
N PRO A 16 -6.66 3.40 -2.20
CA PRO A 16 -5.72 2.79 -3.14
C PRO A 16 -4.31 3.30 -2.84
N LEU A 17 -3.43 2.38 -2.45
CA LEU A 17 -2.01 2.61 -2.25
C LEU A 17 -1.27 2.18 -3.51
N LYS A 18 -0.46 3.06 -4.08
CA LYS A 18 0.35 2.72 -5.25
C LYS A 18 1.79 2.54 -4.85
N ILE A 19 2.21 1.29 -4.77
CA ILE A 19 3.57 0.89 -4.45
C ILE A 19 4.35 0.70 -5.74
N MET A 20 5.46 1.43 -5.89
CA MET A 20 6.44 1.20 -6.94
C MET A 20 7.66 0.52 -6.35
N GLY A 21 8.06 -0.60 -6.95
CA GLY A 21 9.23 -1.38 -6.56
C GLY A 21 10.02 -1.87 -7.75
N GLU A 22 11.19 -2.44 -7.46
CA GLU A 22 11.97 -3.15 -8.48
C GLU A 22 11.23 -4.39 -8.97
N ARG A 23 11.52 -4.79 -10.21
CA ARG A 23 10.94 -5.99 -10.81
C ARG A 23 11.39 -7.23 -10.03
N HIS A 24 10.49 -7.82 -9.25
CA HIS A 24 10.73 -9.06 -8.51
C HIS A 24 9.48 -9.94 -8.55
N ASP A 25 9.62 -11.23 -8.85
CA ASP A 25 8.48 -12.16 -8.88
C ASP A 25 7.80 -12.28 -7.51
N GLU A 26 8.60 -12.19 -6.45
CA GLU A 26 8.12 -12.21 -5.06
C GLU A 26 7.55 -10.86 -4.58
N PHE A 27 7.67 -9.79 -5.37
CA PHE A 27 7.25 -8.44 -4.97
C PHE A 27 5.77 -8.41 -4.62
N VAL A 28 4.91 -8.95 -5.48
CA VAL A 28 3.46 -8.95 -5.25
C VAL A 28 3.11 -9.73 -4.00
N THR A 29 3.63 -10.96 -3.87
CA THR A 29 3.34 -11.82 -2.72
C THR A 29 3.80 -11.17 -1.41
N THR A 30 5.04 -10.70 -1.36
CA THR A 30 5.63 -10.08 -0.17
C THR A 30 4.86 -8.83 0.26
N ILE A 31 4.59 -7.92 -0.69
CA ILE A 31 3.86 -6.68 -0.40
C ILE A 31 2.42 -6.97 0.01
N THR A 32 1.77 -7.94 -0.65
CA THR A 32 0.41 -8.35 -0.31
C THR A 32 0.36 -8.93 1.10
N GLU A 33 1.33 -9.75 1.52
CA GLU A 33 1.42 -10.27 2.88
C GLU A 33 1.62 -9.16 3.93
N VAL A 34 2.56 -8.23 3.68
CA VAL A 34 2.80 -7.08 4.58
C VAL A 34 1.54 -6.24 4.75
N VAL A 35 0.82 -5.98 3.67
CA VAL A 35 -0.45 -5.23 3.72
C VAL A 35 -1.52 -6.07 4.43
N ARG A 36 -1.62 -7.37 4.14
CA ARG A 36 -2.62 -8.28 4.75
C ARG A 36 -2.48 -8.38 6.27
N ILE A 37 -1.26 -8.29 6.82
CA ILE A 37 -1.02 -8.24 8.27
C ILE A 37 -1.77 -7.05 8.91
N ASN A 38 -1.78 -5.91 8.23
CA ASN A 38 -2.43 -4.70 8.72
C ASN A 38 -3.89 -4.62 8.29
N ALA A 39 -4.25 -5.17 7.12
CA ALA A 39 -5.58 -5.14 6.51
C ALA A 39 -5.98 -6.56 6.10
N PRO A 40 -6.50 -7.39 7.03
CA PRO A 40 -6.88 -8.77 6.74
C PRO A 40 -8.04 -8.87 5.74
N ASP A 41 -8.87 -7.83 5.64
CA ASP A 41 -9.94 -7.69 4.65
C ASP A 41 -9.45 -7.42 3.22
N LEU A 42 -8.13 -7.34 3.00
CA LEU A 42 -7.56 -7.19 1.66
C LEU A 42 -7.91 -8.41 0.80
N ALA A 43 -8.73 -8.18 -0.22
CA ALA A 43 -9.03 -9.16 -1.24
C ALA A 43 -7.96 -9.14 -2.34
N GLU A 44 -7.68 -10.28 -2.97
CA GLU A 44 -6.72 -10.36 -4.08
C GLU A 44 -7.17 -9.50 -5.28
N ILE A 45 -8.48 -9.29 -5.46
CA ILE A 45 -9.02 -8.41 -6.52
C ILE A 45 -8.67 -6.93 -6.30
N ASP A 46 -8.37 -6.53 -5.06
CA ASP A 46 -7.97 -5.18 -4.73
C ASP A 46 -6.46 -4.94 -5.01
N VAL A 47 -5.73 -5.99 -5.46
CA VAL A 47 -4.31 -5.95 -5.82
C VAL A 47 -4.15 -6.00 -7.34
N VAL A 48 -3.66 -4.92 -7.92
CA VAL A 48 -3.43 -4.79 -9.37
C VAL A 48 -1.96 -4.53 -9.62
N LEU A 49 -1.26 -5.54 -10.16
CA LEU A 49 0.11 -5.38 -10.65
C LEU A 49 0.08 -4.80 -12.06
N ARG A 50 0.88 -3.75 -12.26
CA ARG A 50 1.16 -3.19 -13.58
C ARG A 50 2.66 -3.11 -13.80
N GLU A 51 3.10 -3.57 -14.96
CA GLU A 51 4.49 -3.37 -15.38
C GLU A 51 4.71 -1.91 -15.77
N SER A 52 5.81 -1.32 -15.31
CA SER A 52 6.20 0.01 -15.74
C SER A 52 6.66 -0.02 -17.21
N SER A 53 6.41 1.06 -17.95
CA SER A 53 6.72 1.16 -19.38
C SER A 53 8.20 0.90 -19.72
N GLY A 54 9.10 1.02 -18.74
CA GLY A 54 10.54 0.74 -18.91
C GLY A 54 10.97 -0.69 -18.54
N GLY A 55 10.06 -1.58 -18.13
CA GLY A 55 10.37 -2.98 -17.77
C GLY A 55 11.25 -3.17 -16.52
N ARG A 56 11.69 -2.09 -15.87
CA ARG A 56 12.59 -2.12 -14.71
C ARG A 56 11.85 -2.13 -13.36
N PHE A 57 10.61 -1.64 -13.35
CA PHE A 57 9.84 -1.44 -12.12
C PHE A 57 8.45 -2.05 -12.24
N TYR A 58 7.93 -2.49 -11.10
CA TYR A 58 6.54 -2.88 -10.92
C TYR A 58 5.78 -1.80 -10.18
N ALA A 59 4.59 -1.48 -10.69
CA ALA A 59 3.62 -0.60 -10.05
C ALA A 59 2.46 -1.45 -9.55
N LEU A 60 2.44 -1.71 -8.25
CA LEU A 60 1.39 -2.45 -7.58
C LEU A 60 0.39 -1.46 -6.97
N THR A 61 -0.86 -1.53 -7.38
CA THR A 61 -1.96 -0.77 -6.77
C THR A 61 -2.68 -1.70 -5.81
N VAL A 62 -2.70 -1.37 -4.52
CA VAL A 62 -3.34 -2.17 -3.47
C VAL A 62 -4.41 -1.32 -2.82
N THR A 63 -5.67 -1.72 -2.94
CA THR A 63 -6.78 -1.00 -2.29
C THR A 63 -7.02 -1.57 -0.90
N VAL A 64 -6.67 -0.81 0.12
CA VAL A 64 -6.82 -1.22 1.53
C VAL A 64 -8.04 -0.58 2.15
N THR A 65 -8.73 -1.31 3.01
CA THR A 65 -9.77 -0.73 3.88
C THR A 65 -9.10 -0.18 5.13
N ALA A 66 -8.86 1.13 5.15
CA ALA A 66 -8.38 1.81 6.33
C ALA A 66 -9.53 1.91 7.34
N THR A 67 -9.28 1.45 8.56
CA THR A 67 -10.16 1.56 9.73
C THR A 67 -9.67 2.61 10.72
N SER A 68 -8.39 2.99 10.60
CA SER A 68 -7.77 4.05 11.39
C SER A 68 -6.56 4.63 10.67
N ARG A 69 -6.20 5.86 11.03
CA ARG A 69 -4.98 6.52 10.52
C ARG A 69 -3.71 5.77 10.92
N GLN A 70 -3.70 5.16 12.10
CA GLN A 70 -2.54 4.41 12.62
C GLN A 70 -2.30 3.13 11.81
N GLN A 71 -3.36 2.46 11.33
CA GLN A 71 -3.25 1.32 10.42
C GLN A 71 -2.62 1.73 9.09
N LEU A 72 -3.06 2.84 8.49
CA LEU A 72 -2.46 3.36 7.26
C LEU A 72 -0.98 3.71 7.46
N ASP A 73 -0.66 4.40 8.54
CA ASP A 73 0.72 4.79 8.86
C ASP A 73 1.62 3.55 9.01
N SER A 74 1.15 2.53 9.73
CA SER A 74 1.85 1.23 9.86
C SER A 74 2.09 0.55 8.51
N ILE A 75 1.09 0.58 7.61
CA ILE A 75 1.24 0.05 6.25
C ILE A 75 2.31 0.85 5.49
N TYR A 76 2.20 2.17 5.44
CA TYR A 76 3.17 3.03 4.76
C TYR A 76 4.59 2.82 5.31
N LEU A 77 4.76 2.73 6.62
CA LEU A 77 6.06 2.51 7.26
C LEU A 77 6.66 1.14 6.90
N SER A 78 5.82 0.09 6.94
CA SER A 78 6.24 -1.27 6.58
C SER A 78 6.64 -1.38 5.10
N LEU A 79 5.90 -0.70 4.22
CA LEU A 79 6.18 -0.66 2.79
C LEU A 79 7.44 0.17 2.49
N THR A 80 7.54 1.38 3.00
CA THR A 80 8.68 2.28 2.74
C THR A 80 9.99 1.76 3.35
N GLY A 81 9.91 1.00 4.45
CA GLY A 81 11.07 0.31 5.02
C GLY A 81 11.50 -0.95 4.27
N HIS A 82 10.70 -1.44 3.31
CA HIS A 82 10.98 -2.68 2.60
C HIS A 82 12.00 -2.45 1.48
N PRO A 83 13.10 -3.25 1.39
CA PRO A 83 14.17 -3.02 0.42
C PRO A 83 13.74 -3.11 -1.05
N MET A 84 12.65 -3.85 -1.33
CA MET A 84 12.08 -3.99 -2.67
C MET A 84 11.19 -2.80 -3.09
N VAL A 85 10.74 -1.98 -2.13
CA VAL A 85 9.91 -0.80 -2.40
C VAL A 85 10.81 0.40 -2.64
N LYS A 86 10.53 1.15 -3.70
CA LYS A 86 11.23 2.40 -4.00
C LYS A 86 10.40 3.61 -3.64
N MET A 87 9.09 3.51 -3.81
CA MET A 87 8.17 4.62 -3.59
C MET A 87 6.78 4.09 -3.28
N VAL A 88 6.06 4.78 -2.39
CA VAL A 88 4.63 4.58 -2.16
C VAL A 88 3.95 5.92 -2.40
N LEU A 89 2.86 5.91 -3.17
CA LEU A 89 2.03 7.07 -3.50
C LEU A 89 0.62 6.83 -2.99
#